data_AF-A0A417ZAD7-F1
#
_entry.id   AF-A0A417ZAD7-F1
#
_cell.length_a   1.000
_cell.length_b   1.000
_cell.length_c   1.000
_cell.angle_alpha   90.00
_cell.angle_beta   90.00
_cell.angle_gamma   90.00
#
_symmetry.space_group_name_H-M   'P 1'
#
loop_
_entity.id
_entity.type
_entity.pdbx_description
1 polymer ?
#
loop_
_entity_poly.entity_id
_entity_poly.type
_entity_poly.pdbx_seq_one_letter_code
_entity_poly.pdbx_strand_id
1 'polypeptide(L)' 'MSGDSPYLDHGHSVAAWTGVAICMIASLIIAAGVWFGNDMLAIVGGIVFIAGGLVGWAMGKANKGKKKGQASHA' A
#
# COMPACT_ATOMS: atom_id res chain seq x y z
N MET A 1 -26.47 -9.03 -22.25
CA MET A 1 -26.05 -8.79 -20.86
C MET A 1 -24.72 -8.04 -20.92
N SER A 2 -24.76 -6.71 -20.80
CA SER A 2 -23.59 -5.83 -20.87
C SER A 2 -22.73 -6.00 -19.62
N GLY A 3 -21.50 -6.49 -19.80
CA GLY A 3 -20.55 -6.84 -18.74
C GLY A 3 -19.83 -5.66 -18.10
N ASP A 4 -20.53 -4.55 -17.89
CA ASP A 4 -19.94 -3.30 -17.40
C ASP A 4 -20.27 -3.11 -15.91
N SER A 5 -19.61 -3.88 -15.05
CA SER A 5 -19.68 -3.64 -13.61
C SER A 5 -18.55 -2.68 -13.19
N PRO A 6 -18.83 -1.39 -12.89
CA PRO A 6 -17.83 -0.38 -12.50
C PRO A 6 -17.07 -0.70 -11.20
N TYR A 7 -17.36 -1.84 -10.58
CA TYR A 7 -16.77 -2.33 -9.34
C TYR A 7 -15.54 -3.22 -9.55
N LEU A 8 -15.31 -3.73 -10.78
CA LEU A 8 -14.23 -4.69 -11.05
C LEU A 8 -12.81 -4.08 -11.07
N ASP A 9 -12.68 -2.77 -11.26
CA ASP A 9 -11.37 -2.12 -11.46
C ASP A 9 -10.74 -1.45 -10.22
N HIS A 10 -11.38 -1.52 -9.05
CA HIS A 10 -10.93 -0.76 -7.88
C HIS A 10 -9.95 -1.51 -6.96
N GLY A 11 -10.11 -2.83 -6.81
CA GLY A 11 -9.29 -3.66 -5.91
C GLY A 11 -8.00 -4.23 -6.53
N HIS A 12 -7.90 -4.23 -7.86
CA HIS A 12 -6.77 -4.82 -8.59
C HIS A 12 -5.63 -3.82 -8.88
N SER A 13 -5.81 -2.56 -8.49
CA SER A 13 -4.81 -1.52 -8.72
C SER A 13 -3.53 -1.83 -7.93
N VAL A 14 -2.39 -1.74 -8.62
CA VAL A 14 -1.05 -1.86 -8.03
C VAL A 14 -0.88 -0.92 -6.82
N ALA A 15 -1.59 0.22 -6.82
CA ALA A 15 -1.60 1.17 -5.69
C ALA A 15 -2.26 0.63 -4.42
N ALA A 16 -3.25 -0.26 -4.54
CA ALA A 16 -3.89 -0.87 -3.37
C ALA A 16 -2.99 -1.93 -2.75
N TRP A 17 -2.36 -2.77 -3.58
CA TRP A 17 -1.51 -3.87 -3.12
C TRP A 17 -0.12 -3.45 -2.65
N THR A 18 0.40 -2.31 -3.11
CA THR A 18 1.73 -1.82 -2.69
C THR A 18 1.78 -1.52 -1.20
N GLY A 19 0.78 -0.84 -0.65
CA GLY A 19 0.71 -0.59 0.80
C GLY A 19 0.63 -1.89 1.60
N VAL A 20 -0.20 -2.84 1.14
CA VAL A 20 -0.39 -4.14 1.80
C VAL A 20 0.91 -4.97 1.78
N ALA A 21 1.59 -5.04 0.64
CA ALA A 21 2.84 -5.78 0.49
C ALA A 21 3.94 -5.24 1.42
N ILE A 22 4.06 -3.91 1.52
CA ILE A 22 5.06 -3.29 2.40
C ILE A 22 4.73 -3.59 3.88
N CYS A 23 3.46 -3.48 4.29
CA CYS A 23 3.05 -3.83 5.65
C CYS A 23 3.31 -5.30 5.99
N MET A 24 3.05 -6.23 5.06
CA MET A 24 3.35 -7.65 5.25
C MET A 24 4.86 -7.89 5.43
N ILE A 25 5.69 -7.33 4.55
CA ILE A 25 7.16 -7.46 4.63
C ILE A 25 7.68 -6.86 5.95
N ALA A 26 7.22 -5.67 6.32
CA ALA A 26 7.62 -5.04 7.57
C ALA A 26 7.24 -5.90 8.79
N SER A 27 6.03 -6.47 8.79
CA SER A 27 5.56 -7.35 9.87
C SER A 27 6.42 -8.61 9.99
N LEU A 28 6.84 -9.20 8.87
CA LEU A 28 7.74 -10.35 8.86
C LEU A 28 9.13 -10.02 9.41
N ILE A 29 9.68 -8.85 9.07
CA ILE A 29 10.99 -8.40 9.57
C ILE A 29 10.92 -8.16 11.08
N ILE A 30 9.86 -7.53 11.57
CA ILE A 30 9.65 -7.32 13.02
C ILE A 30 9.52 -8.67 13.73
N ALA A 31 8.69 -9.58 13.22
CA ALA A 31 8.50 -10.90 13.80
C ALA A 31 9.82 -11.70 13.84
N ALA A 32 10.61 -11.65 12.76
CA ALA A 32 11.94 -12.26 12.72
C ALA A 32 12.90 -11.61 13.74
N GLY A 33 12.90 -10.29 13.86
CA GLY A 33 13.73 -9.58 14.83
C GLY A 33 13.43 -9.97 16.27
N VAL A 34 12.15 -10.08 16.62
CA VAL A 34 11.70 -10.56 17.94
C VAL A 34 12.09 -12.02 18.16
N TRP A 35 11.89 -12.89 17.15
CA TRP A 35 12.22 -14.31 17.25
C TRP A 35 13.70 -14.57 17.49
N PHE A 36 14.58 -13.83 16.80
CA PHE A 36 16.04 -13.96 16.95
C PHE A 36 16.61 -13.15 18.14
N GLY A 37 15.77 -12.43 18.90
CA GLY A 37 16.22 -11.55 19.99
C GLY A 37 17.14 -10.43 19.51
N ASN A 38 16.96 -9.98 18.26
CA ASN A 38 17.80 -8.97 17.63
C ASN A 38 17.04 -7.65 17.53
N ASP A 39 17.29 -6.77 18.50
CA ASP A 39 16.67 -5.45 18.61
C ASP A 39 16.94 -4.58 17.37
N MET A 40 18.11 -4.70 16.74
CA MET A 40 18.41 -3.95 15.52
C MET A 40 17.50 -4.36 14.36
N LEU A 41 17.20 -5.66 14.23
CA LEU A 41 16.33 -6.16 13.17
C LEU A 41 14.87 -5.73 13.41
N ALA A 42 14.44 -5.70 14.67
CA ALA A 42 13.12 -5.17 15.05
C ALA A 42 12.99 -3.66 14.76
N ILE A 43 14.03 -2.87 15.06
CA ILE A 43 14.08 -1.43 14.75
C ILE A 43 14.02 -1.19 13.24
N VAL A 44 14.81 -1.95 12.46
CA VAL A 44 14.78 -1.87 10.99
C VAL A 44 13.38 -2.20 10.46
N GLY A 45 12.74 -3.25 10.98
CA GLY A 45 11.36 -3.59 10.63
C GLY A 45 10.36 -2.46 10.95
N GLY A 46 10.52 -1.79 12.09
CA GLY A 46 9.73 -0.62 12.46
C GLY A 46 9.91 0.57 11.51
N ILE A 47 11.16 0.85 11.10
CA ILE A 47 11.46 1.90 10.11
C ILE A 47 10.81 1.58 8.75
N VAL A 48 10.90 0.32 8.31
CA VAL A 48 10.27 -0.13 7.06
C VAL A 48 8.75 0.00 7.13
N PHE A 49 8.13 -0.29 8.28
CA PHE A 49 6.69 -0.08 8.47
C PHE A 49 6.29 1.39 8.33
N ILE A 50 7.03 2.31 8.96
CA ILE A 50 6.79 3.76 8.88
C ILE A 50 6.95 4.24 7.43
N ALA A 51 8.02 3.80 6.74
CA ALA A 51 8.25 4.12 5.33
C ALA A 51 7.11 3.59 4.44
N GLY A 52 6.60 2.38 4.71
CA GLY A 52 5.43 1.82 4.03
C GLY A 52 4.17 2.65 4.22
N GLY A 53 3.93 3.13 5.44
CA GLY A 53 2.83 4.06 5.73
C GLY A 53 2.94 5.37 4.93
N LEU A 54 4.15 5.91 4.81
CA LEU A 54 4.41 7.12 4.00
C LEU A 54 4.17 6.88 2.51
N VAL A 55 4.59 5.73 1.97
CA VAL A 55 4.33 5.34 0.58
C VAL A 55 2.83 5.18 0.33
N GLY A 56 2.11 4.48 1.21
CA GLY A 56 0.66 4.33 1.13
C GLY A 56 -0.07 5.68 1.18
N TRP A 57 0.37 6.59 2.04
CA TRP A 57 -0.17 7.94 2.14
C TRP A 57 0.11 8.78 0.88
N ALA A 58 1.32 8.70 0.33
CA ALA A 58 1.71 9.40 -0.90
C ALA A 58 0.90 8.90 -2.11
N MET A 59 0.72 7.58 -2.24
CA MET A 59 -0.11 6.99 -3.31
C MET A 59 -1.59 7.37 -3.15
N GLY A 60 -2.10 7.44 -1.92
CA GLY A 60 -3.44 7.94 -1.62
C GLY A 60 -3.66 9.41 -2.03
N LYS A 61 -2.62 10.25 -1.99
CA LYS A 61 -2.67 11.62 -2.52
C LYS A 61 -2.54 11.66 -4.04
N ALA A 62 -1.65 10.87 -4.63
CA ALA A 62 -1.49 10.79 -6.08
C ALA A 62 -2.77 10.31 -6.79
N ASN A 63 -3.53 9.39 -6.17
CA ASN A 63 -4.81 8.93 -6.70
C ASN A 63 -5.94 9.98 -6.60
N LYS A 64 -5.87 10.92 -5.65
CA LYS A 64 -6.83 12.06 -5.59
C LYS A 64 -6.61 13.07 -6.73
N GLY A 65 -5.40 13.16 -7.29
CA GLY A 65 -5.08 14.04 -8.42
C GLY A 65 -5.68 13.59 -9.75
N LYS A 66 -5.88 12.28 -9.98
CA LYS A 66 -6.41 11.77 -11.26
C LYS A 66 -7.92 11.92 -11.44
N LYS A 67 -8.66 12.30 -10.38
CA LYS A 67 -10.12 12.54 -10.45
C LYS A 67 -10.54 13.84 -11.15
N LYS A 68 -9.61 14.67 -11.62
CA LYS A 68 -9.93 15.91 -12.36
C LYS A 68 -9.89 15.80 -13.89
N GLY A 69 -9.53 14.64 -14.45
CA GLY A 69 -9.41 14.46 -15.92
C GLY A 69 -10.55 13.71 -16.60
N GLN A 70 -11.54 13.18 -15.86
CA GLN A 70 -12.61 12.35 -16.41
C GLN A 70 -14.01 12.94 -16.18
N ALA A 71 -14.09 14.27 -16.04
CA ALA A 71 -15.34 15.02 -15.98
C ALA A 71 -15.57 15.89 -17.24
N SER A 72 -14.96 15.52 -18.38
CA SER A 72 -15.09 16.23 -19.66
C SER A 72 -15.29 15.27 -20.84
N HIS A 73 -16.09 14.23 -20.64
CA HIS A 73 -16.73 13.47 -21.73
C HIS A 73 -18.09 13.01 -21.21
N ALA A 74 -19.00 13.96 -21.04
CA ALA A 74 -20.44 13.76 -20.95
C ALA A 74 -21.10 14.68 -21.97
#